data_AF-A0A819PP73-F1
#
_entry.id   AF-A0A819PP73-F1
#
_cell.length_a   1.000
_cell.length_b   1.000
_cell.length_c   1.000
_cell.angle_alpha   90.00
_cell.angle_beta   90.00
_cell.angle_gamma   90.00
#
_symmetry.space_group_name_H-M   'P 1'
#
loop_
_entity.id
_entity.type
_entity.pdbx_description
1 polymer ?
#
loop_
_entity_poly.entity_id
_entity_poly.type
_entity_poly.pdbx_seq_one_letter_code
_entity_poly.pdbx_strand_id
1 'polypeptide(L)'
;MCQSPWPNTTRVDDLFRFLDEKTASPRPTNFINVTQGQITPDDKSIRNHPFGSLHSVSHETNQRLIQWLTDHHRDPSLANGVNIVICDFADPLFADAVIMLNYKTMNPITAVTL
;
A
#
# COMPACT_ATOMS: atom_id res chain seq x y z
N MET A 1 11.88 -15.42 -1.04
CA MET A 1 11.12 -15.39 0.24
C MET A 1 10.20 -14.17 0.24
N CYS A 2 9.16 -14.15 1.06
CA CYS A 2 8.15 -13.08 1.08
C CYS A 2 8.13 -12.41 2.46
N GLN A 3 8.27 -11.08 2.51
CA GLN A 3 8.13 -10.29 3.74
C GLN A 3 6.74 -9.63 3.75
N SER A 4 5.93 -9.98 4.76
CA SER A 4 4.58 -9.44 4.95
C SER A 4 4.41 -8.93 6.37
N PRO A 5 5.09 -7.85 6.76
CA PRO A 5 5.01 -7.34 8.12
C PRO A 5 3.65 -6.67 8.35
N TRP A 6 3.04 -6.95 9.50
CA TRP A 6 1.73 -6.46 9.87
C TRP A 6 1.86 -5.20 10.75
N PRO A 7 1.30 -4.04 10.35
CA PRO A 7 1.43 -2.78 11.13
C PRO A 7 0.85 -2.86 12.54
N ASN A 8 -0.20 -3.66 12.74
CA ASN A 8 -0.91 -3.85 14.01
C ASN A 8 -1.22 -2.51 14.73
N THR A 9 -1.86 -1.59 14.02
CA THR A 9 -2.22 -0.26 14.53
C THR A 9 -3.65 0.11 14.21
N THR A 10 -4.28 0.84 15.12
CA THR A 10 -5.64 1.40 14.96
C THR A 10 -5.63 2.77 14.31
N ARG A 11 -4.45 3.39 14.15
CA ARG A 11 -4.29 4.79 13.72
C ARG A 11 -3.75 4.87 12.30
N VAL A 12 -4.46 5.58 11.44
CA VAL A 12 -4.10 5.76 10.02
C VAL A 12 -2.70 6.40 9.88
N ASP A 13 -2.36 7.42 10.68
CA ASP A 13 -1.02 8.03 10.62
C ASP A 13 0.11 7.05 10.96
N ASP A 14 -0.11 6.20 11.96
CA ASP A 14 0.91 5.22 12.38
C ASP A 14 1.08 4.13 11.33
N LEU A 15 0.01 3.77 10.61
CA LEU A 15 0.07 2.89 9.46
C LEU A 15 0.99 3.48 8.38
N PHE A 16 0.77 4.73 7.96
CA PHE A 16 1.58 5.33 6.90
C PHE A 16 3.03 5.56 7.32
N ARG A 17 3.29 5.94 8.58
CA ARG A 17 4.66 5.98 9.11
C ARG A 17 5.33 4.61 8.99
N PHE A 18 4.64 3.54 9.38
CA PHE A 18 5.17 2.18 9.25
C PHE A 18 5.43 1.80 7.78
N LEU A 19 4.52 2.14 6.86
CA LEU A 19 4.71 1.86 5.42
C LEU A 19 5.91 2.61 4.85
N ASP A 20 6.11 3.87 5.24
CA ASP A 20 7.26 4.68 4.84
C ASP A 20 8.56 4.09 5.38
N GLU A 21 8.60 3.72 6.66
CA GLU A 21 9.76 3.06 7.27
C GLU A 21 10.12 1.74 6.56
N LYS A 22 9.13 0.94 6.16
CA LYS A 22 9.37 -0.32 5.43
C LYS A 22 9.80 -0.14 3.98
N THR A 23 9.48 1.00 3.38
CA THR A 23 9.88 1.33 2.01
C THR A 23 11.06 2.31 1.95
N ALA A 24 11.63 2.69 3.10
CA ALA A 24 12.81 3.54 3.18
C ALA A 24 14.10 2.80 2.77
N SER A 25 14.17 1.49 3.03
CA SER A 25 15.33 0.67 2.70
C SER A 25 15.08 -0.21 1.47
N PRO A 26 16.09 -0.42 0.60
CA PRO A 26 15.99 -1.37 -0.51
C PRO A 26 15.70 -2.80 -0.02
N ARG A 27 14.80 -3.50 -0.71
CA ARG A 27 14.57 -4.94 -0.49
C ARG A 27 15.71 -5.76 -1.10
N PRO A 28 16.05 -6.93 -0.54
CA PRO A 28 16.98 -7.85 -1.19
C PRO A 28 16.43 -8.34 -2.55
N THR A 29 17.31 -8.60 -3.51
CA THR A 29 16.96 -8.87 -4.92
C THR A 29 16.04 -10.08 -5.14
N ASN A 30 15.97 -11.02 -4.18
CA ASN A 30 15.18 -12.25 -4.26
C ASN A 30 13.98 -12.26 -3.29
N PHE A 31 13.53 -11.08 -2.88
CA PHE A 31 12.42 -10.90 -1.95
C PHE A 31 11.29 -10.09 -2.59
N ILE A 32 10.08 -10.51 -2.27
CA ILE A 32 8.85 -9.79 -2.57
C ILE A 32 8.37 -9.16 -1.26
N ASN A 33 8.04 -7.88 -1.31
CA ASN A 33 7.43 -7.17 -0.19
C ASN A 33 5.91 -7.11 -0.36
N VAL A 34 5.21 -7.49 0.72
CA VAL A 34 3.77 -7.34 0.87
C VAL A 34 3.52 -6.12 1.76
N THR A 35 3.00 -5.07 1.15
CA THR A 35 2.53 -3.85 1.79
C THR A 35 1.12 -4.08 2.31
N GLN A 36 0.97 -4.08 3.64
CA GLN A 36 -0.33 -4.24 4.29
C GLN A 36 -0.91 -2.86 4.64
N GLY A 37 -1.79 -2.36 3.79
CA GLY A 37 -2.42 -1.05 3.89
C GLY A 37 -3.75 -1.05 4.64
N GLN A 38 -3.89 -1.90 5.65
CA GLN A 38 -5.08 -1.98 6.49
C GLN A 38 -4.74 -1.66 7.95
N ILE A 39 -5.68 -1.00 8.63
CA ILE A 39 -5.61 -0.84 10.09
C ILE A 39 -6.09 -2.10 10.81
N THR A 40 -5.84 -2.18 12.11
CA THR A 40 -6.26 -3.30 12.96
C THR A 40 -7.00 -2.75 14.15
N PRO A 41 -8.34 -2.68 14.10
CA PRO A 41 -9.15 -2.32 15.25
C PRO A 41 -8.86 -3.24 16.44
N ASP A 42 -8.64 -2.64 17.60
CA ASP A 42 -8.48 -3.35 18.87
C ASP A 42 -9.77 -3.29 19.70
N ASP A 43 -9.80 -3.99 20.84
CA ASP A 43 -10.96 -4.01 21.72
C ASP A 43 -11.43 -2.61 22.13
N LYS A 44 -10.49 -1.68 22.32
CA LYS A 44 -10.81 -0.29 22.68
C LYS A 44 -11.49 0.43 21.52
N SER A 45 -11.00 0.24 20.30
CA SER A 45 -11.55 0.80 19.07
C SER A 45 -12.97 0.30 18.82
N ILE A 46 -13.20 -1.00 19.02
CA ILE A 46 -14.52 -1.64 18.89
C ILE A 46 -15.49 -1.08 19.94
N ARG A 47 -15.09 -1.05 21.22
CA ARG A 47 -15.95 -0.54 22.31
C ARG A 47 -16.31 0.94 22.14
N ASN A 48 -15.40 1.75 21.61
CA ASN A 48 -15.64 3.18 21.40
C ASN A 48 -16.48 3.48 20.15
N HIS A 49 -16.59 2.54 19.22
CA HIS A 49 -17.35 2.70 17.97
C HIS A 49 -18.33 1.52 17.77
N PRO A 50 -19.31 1.32 18.68
CA PRO A 50 -20.19 0.15 18.65
C PRO A 50 -21.12 0.10 17.43
N PHE A 51 -21.31 1.23 16.75
CA PHE A 51 -22.07 1.35 15.50
C PHE A 51 -21.17 1.62 14.28
N GLY A 52 -19.85 1.59 14.47
CA GLY A 52 -18.89 1.71 13.39
C GLY A 52 -18.79 0.40 12.59
N SER A 53 -18.14 0.47 11.44
CA SER A 53 -17.85 -0.71 10.62
C SER A 53 -16.39 -0.70 10.18
N LEU A 54 -15.82 -1.89 9.94
CA LEU A 54 -14.49 -1.97 9.34
C LEU A 54 -14.50 -1.26 7.97
N HIS A 55 -15.57 -1.42 7.18
CA HIS A 55 -15.74 -0.76 5.88
C HIS A 55 -15.56 0.77 5.96
N SER A 56 -16.20 1.44 6.92
CA SER A 56 -16.07 2.90 7.06
C SER A 56 -14.63 3.34 7.35
N VAL A 57 -13.89 2.59 8.15
CA VAL A 57 -12.51 2.94 8.50
C VAL A 57 -11.53 2.55 7.39
N SER A 58 -11.76 1.41 6.73
CA SER A 58 -11.01 0.98 5.56
C SER A 58 -11.21 1.95 4.40
N HIS A 59 -12.39 2.55 4.23
CA HIS A 59 -12.62 3.55 3.19
C HIS A 59 -11.68 4.77 3.32
N GLU A 60 -11.60 5.36 4.51
CA GLU A 60 -10.66 6.47 4.79
C GLU A 60 -9.20 6.03 4.59
N THR A 61 -8.86 4.84 5.07
CA THR A 61 -7.52 4.28 4.93
C THR A 61 -7.15 4.06 3.45
N ASN A 62 -8.07 3.53 2.65
CA ASN A 62 -7.89 3.26 1.23
C ASN A 62 -7.70 4.54 0.42
N GLN A 63 -8.44 5.61 0.73
CA GLN A 63 -8.26 6.91 0.07
C GLN A 63 -6.82 7.43 0.26
N ARG A 64 -6.28 7.34 1.48
CA ARG A 64 -4.90 7.74 1.75
C ARG A 64 -3.88 6.77 1.16
N LEU A 65 -4.21 5.48 1.11
CA LEU A 65 -3.35 4.46 0.50
C LEU A 65 -3.20 4.69 -1.00
N ILE A 66 -4.30 5.03 -1.70
CA ILE A 66 -4.27 5.44 -3.11
C ILE A 66 -3.30 6.60 -3.30
N GLN A 67 -3.43 7.66 -2.50
CA GLN A 67 -2.54 8.82 -2.56
C GLN A 67 -1.08 8.41 -2.33
N TRP A 68 -0.81 7.57 -1.34
CA TRP A 68 0.53 7.07 -1.03
C TRP A 68 1.13 6.24 -2.19
N LEU A 69 0.32 5.47 -2.92
CA LEU A 69 0.76 4.71 -4.10
C LEU A 69 1.07 5.62 -5.31
N THR A 70 0.54 6.85 -5.36
CA THR A 70 0.83 7.76 -6.48
C THR A 70 2.28 8.27 -6.49
N ASP A 71 3.01 8.18 -5.38
CA ASP A 71 4.42 8.56 -5.29
C ASP A 71 5.31 7.72 -6.23
N HIS A 72 6.25 8.37 -6.93
CA HIS A 72 7.19 7.72 -7.84
C HIS A 72 8.13 6.72 -7.15
N HIS A 73 8.42 6.89 -5.86
CA HIS A 73 9.21 5.96 -5.06
C HIS A 73 8.52 4.61 -4.83
N ARG A 74 7.26 4.45 -5.24
CA ARG A 74 6.49 3.19 -5.15
C ARG A 74 6.58 2.34 -6.42
N ASP A 75 7.33 2.77 -7.44
CA ASP A 75 7.52 1.98 -8.66
C ASP A 75 8.10 0.58 -8.36
N PRO A 76 7.44 -0.51 -8.79
CA PRO A 76 7.84 -1.88 -8.48
C PRO A 76 9.23 -2.26 -9.00
N SER A 77 9.75 -1.58 -10.03
CA SER A 77 11.10 -1.78 -10.58
C SER A 77 12.21 -1.26 -9.67
N LEU A 78 11.90 -0.30 -8.79
CA LEU A 78 12.86 0.21 -7.81
C LEU A 78 13.06 -0.80 -6.69
N ALA A 79 14.27 -0.91 -6.15
CA ALA A 79 14.58 -1.83 -5.06
C ALA A 79 13.79 -1.52 -3.77
N ASN A 80 13.38 -0.27 -3.56
CA ASN A 80 12.55 0.15 -2.42
C ASN A 80 11.07 0.40 -2.81
N GLY A 81 10.69 0.02 -4.03
CA GLY A 81 9.30 0.06 -4.49
C GLY A 81 8.42 -1.03 -3.86
N VAL A 82 7.13 -1.00 -4.20
CA VAL A 82 6.14 -1.96 -3.70
C VAL A 82 5.87 -3.08 -4.71
N ASN A 83 5.48 -4.27 -4.25
CA ASN A 83 5.17 -5.40 -5.14
C ASN A 83 3.73 -5.89 -4.96
N ILE A 84 3.38 -6.30 -3.75
CA ILE A 84 2.02 -6.73 -3.41
C ILE A 84 1.47 -5.71 -2.43
N VAL A 85 0.27 -5.19 -2.71
CA VAL A 85 -0.43 -4.27 -1.80
C VAL A 85 -1.76 -4.92 -1.42
N ILE A 86 -2.02 -5.00 -0.12
CA ILE A 86 -3.26 -5.54 0.45
C ILE A 86 -3.99 -4.38 1.11
N CYS A 87 -5.31 -4.33 0.93
CA CYS A 87 -6.22 -3.48 1.68
C CYS A 87 -7.55 -4.21 1.90
N ASP A 88 -8.35 -3.71 2.84
CA ASP A 88 -9.71 -4.19 3.06
C ASP A 88 -10.69 -3.47 2.12
N PHE A 89 -11.70 -4.19 1.62
CA PHE A 89 -12.74 -3.63 0.75
C PHE A 89 -12.18 -2.88 -0.47
N ALA A 90 -11.21 -3.48 -1.16
CA ALA A 90 -10.62 -2.93 -2.38
C ALA A 90 -11.71 -2.56 -3.40
N ASP A 91 -11.67 -1.32 -3.87
CA ASP A 91 -12.57 -0.77 -4.88
C ASP A 91 -11.84 -0.60 -6.22
N PRO A 92 -12.57 -0.27 -7.32
CA PRO A 92 -11.94 -0.05 -8.62
C PRO A 92 -10.88 1.06 -8.62
N LEU A 93 -11.05 2.12 -7.82
CA LEU A 93 -10.07 3.22 -7.77
C LEU A 93 -8.75 2.76 -7.14
N PHE A 94 -8.82 1.94 -6.09
CA PHE A 94 -7.64 1.30 -5.51
C PHE A 94 -6.97 0.34 -6.50
N ALA A 95 -7.76 -0.50 -7.18
CA ALA A 95 -7.24 -1.41 -8.18
C ALA A 95 -6.51 -0.66 -9.31
N ASP A 96 -7.11 0.41 -9.84
CA ASP A 96 -6.51 1.26 -10.86
C ASP A 96 -5.20 1.87 -10.37
N ALA A 97 -5.16 2.41 -9.14
CA ALA A 97 -3.93 2.98 -8.56
C ALA A 97 -2.79 1.94 -8.48
N VAL A 98 -3.09 0.71 -8.08
CA VAL A 98 -2.11 -0.39 -8.02
C VAL A 98 -1.66 -0.81 -9.43
N ILE A 99 -2.60 -0.94 -10.38
CA ILE A 99 -2.29 -1.30 -11.77
C ILE A 99 -1.36 -0.26 -12.39
N MET A 100 -1.67 1.04 -12.19
CA MET A 100 -0.91 2.17 -12.74
C MET A 100 0.54 2.23 -12.26
N LEU A 101 0.89 1.63 -11.12
CA LEU A 101 2.29 1.51 -10.70
C LEU A 101 3.16 0.78 -11.73
N ASN A 102 2.61 -0.24 -12.41
CA ASN A 102 3.36 -0.99 -13.42
C ASN A 102 3.62 -0.19 -14.69
N TYR A 103 2.80 0.85 -14.95
CA TYR A 103 2.96 1.73 -16.10
C TYR A 103 3.95 2.87 -15.84
N LYS A 104 4.36 3.13 -14.59
CA LYS A 104 5.42 4.10 -14.25
C LYS A 104 6.79 3.70 -14.80
N THR A 105 6.98 2.40 -15.05
CA THR A 105 8.21 1.84 -15.63
C THR A 105 8.40 2.18 -17.12
N MET A 106 7.36 2.67 -17.80
CA MET A 106 7.43 3.00 -19.23
C MET A 106 7.94 4.42 -19.43
N ASN A 107 9.26 4.59 -19.47
CA ASN A 107 9.86 5.70 -20.19
C ASN A 107 9.57 5.53 -21.70
N PRO A 108 9.13 6.58 -22.42
CA PRO A 108 8.90 6.52 -23.86
C PRO A 108 10.23 6.61 -24.62
N ILE A 109 11.11 5.61 -24.53
CA ILE A 109 12.28 5.49 -25.42
C ILE A 109 12.57 4.01 -25.70
N THR A 110 11.77 3.40 -26.58
CA THR A 110 12.15 2.33 -27.54
C THR A 110 10.91 1.87 -28.33
N ALA A 111 10.20 2.80 -28.96
CA ALA A 111 9.53 2.46 -30.21
C ALA A 111 10.65 2.37 -31.25
N VAL A 112 11.29 1.20 -31.34
CA VAL A 112 12.21 0.87 -32.43
C VAL A 112 11.38 0.96 -33.70
N THR A 113 11.74 1.93 -34.53
CA THR A 113 11.31 2.02 -35.93
C THR A 113 11.59 0.68 -36.60
N LEU A 114 10.53 -0.04 -36.96
CA LEU A 114 10.57 -1.13 -37.94
C LEU A 114 9.97 -0.60 -39.24
#